data_AF-A0A9P5PUG7-F1
#
_entry.id   AF-A0A9P5PUG7-F1
#
_cell.length_a   1.000
_cell.length_b   1.000
_cell.length_c   1.000
_cell.angle_alpha   90.00
_cell.angle_beta   90.00
_cell.angle_gamma   90.00
#
_symmetry.space_group_name_H-M   'P 1'
#
loop_
_entity.id
_entity.type
_entity.pdbx_description
1 polymer ?
#
loop_
_entity_poly.entity_id
_entity_poly.type
_entity_poly.pdbx_seq_one_letter_code
_entity_poly.pdbx_strand_id
1 'polypeptide(L)'
;MTRVIKQVTLQMKKPTAPHFLLTHGAAILSTSALHCPNAVLANPSAVHFLIAGLRSSEWENRSASLNGVIRLFRLGADEELRSIDPNIFFRMNTRQFPDHLTDILADYGVFRGEIFITVATAREFQAALMKVVQDHDLYSLGLKLSELITRTEFSIADGAFVAEDPVTGKHDSSFDTGLPFKNYRDALPLCAKLLREKARAGDLDKADILDIKFNIMSANLRLASSIADKGLLRNPEVAYFHYAKTLLADPTIGLRSAKKGLKCKDSTPFIRFQLLQRAVAHAGEMGLQILENTSARIEGEGGRWEEGVAFVMSAWKDSKVFIEEAPPDNRYMSQVLYWNILLGIVIRGPESSDDLNEIQPALQKLSEADEFKTKVFRLPILRTQLRQAQEVVVKKFTGAIAEWDNAILRLNDSSPRTHGSHGHPPHVSPDSDSATAQNDPNEETLNRFLEDLHLDDGGCAAKMTSAHPKVNANRVVLYQCSWCENPSAVLRKCKGCAKTRYCDASCQRLHWGKHKKECKA
;
A
#
# COMPACT_ATOMS: atom_id res chain seq x y z
N MET A 1 -14.62 14.73 28.40
CA MET A 1 -13.43 13.97 27.95
C MET A 1 -12.10 14.71 28.17
N THR A 2 -11.94 15.98 27.79
CA THR A 2 -10.67 16.74 27.92
C THR A 2 -10.04 16.69 29.31
N ARG A 3 -10.85 16.82 30.38
CA ARG A 3 -10.37 16.67 31.77
C ARG A 3 -9.80 15.27 32.04
N VAL A 4 -10.44 14.22 31.53
CA VAL A 4 -10.00 12.82 31.71
C VAL A 4 -8.66 12.60 31.02
N ILE A 5 -8.54 12.97 29.74
CA ILE A 5 -7.28 12.85 28.97
C ILE A 5 -6.15 13.61 29.67
N LYS A 6 -6.40 14.83 30.14
CA LYS A 6 -5.42 15.61 30.90
C LYS A 6 -4.98 14.90 32.17
N GLN A 7 -5.91 14.38 32.96
CA GLN A 7 -5.58 13.68 34.21
C GLN A 7 -4.82 12.38 33.95
N VAL A 8 -5.26 11.55 33.02
CA VAL A 8 -4.57 10.30 32.63
C VAL A 8 -3.12 10.61 32.24
N THR A 9 -2.92 11.59 31.35
CA THR A 9 -1.60 12.02 30.90
C THR A 9 -0.72 12.49 32.08
N LEU A 10 -1.26 13.31 32.98
CA LEU A 10 -0.52 13.78 34.17
C LEU A 10 -0.14 12.63 35.11
N GLN A 11 -1.02 11.65 35.31
CA GLN A 11 -0.72 10.52 36.18
C GLN A 11 0.34 9.60 35.55
N MET A 12 0.28 9.35 34.24
CA MET A 12 1.28 8.55 33.52
C MET A 12 2.69 9.17 33.57
N LYS A 13 2.79 10.51 33.54
CA LYS A 13 4.07 11.22 33.64
C LYS A 13 4.80 11.04 34.97
N LYS A 14 4.08 10.67 36.05
CA LYS A 14 4.71 10.58 37.37
C LYS A 14 5.84 9.55 37.33
N PRO A 15 7.03 9.86 37.89
CA PRO A 15 8.12 8.89 38.00
C PRO A 15 7.73 7.61 38.74
N THR A 16 6.73 7.71 39.62
CA THR A 16 6.16 6.61 40.40
C THR A 16 4.95 5.94 39.76
N ALA A 17 4.56 6.33 38.54
CA ALA A 17 3.47 5.70 37.82
C ALA A 17 3.73 4.19 37.67
N PRO A 18 2.85 3.31 38.19
CA PRO A 18 3.03 1.87 38.05
C PRO A 18 2.81 1.44 36.60
N HIS A 19 3.41 0.33 36.19
CA HIS A 19 3.23 -0.21 34.83
C HIS A 19 1.75 -0.34 34.45
N PHE A 20 0.91 -0.87 35.35
CA PHE A 20 -0.54 -0.95 35.16
C PHE A 20 -1.15 0.39 34.70
N LEU A 21 -0.79 1.50 35.33
CA LEU A 21 -1.28 2.82 34.98
C LEU A 21 -0.78 3.26 33.59
N LEU A 22 0.47 2.94 33.26
CA LEU A 22 1.05 3.24 31.95
C LEU A 22 0.35 2.45 30.85
N THR A 23 0.14 1.14 31.02
CA THR A 23 -0.52 0.27 30.05
C THR A 23 -1.97 0.68 29.82
N HIS A 24 -2.75 0.85 30.89
CA HIS A 24 -4.14 1.28 30.76
C HIS A 24 -4.26 2.72 30.23
N GLY A 25 -3.35 3.61 30.66
CA GLY A 25 -3.29 4.97 30.16
C GLY A 25 -2.98 5.03 28.66
N ALA A 26 -2.03 4.22 28.18
CA ALA A 26 -1.70 4.10 26.77
C ALA A 26 -2.91 3.64 25.94
N ALA A 27 -3.61 2.60 26.40
CA ALA A 27 -4.82 2.09 25.76
C ALA A 27 -5.93 3.15 25.72
N ILE A 28 -6.13 3.89 26.81
CA ILE A 28 -7.09 5.00 26.86
C ILE A 28 -6.72 6.08 25.85
N LEU A 29 -5.45 6.50 25.79
CA LEU A 29 -5.01 7.56 24.88
C LEU A 29 -5.15 7.14 23.41
N SER A 30 -4.72 5.93 23.05
CA SER A 30 -4.83 5.40 21.68
C SER A 30 -6.31 5.24 21.25
N THR A 31 -7.16 4.65 22.09
CA THR A 31 -8.60 4.49 21.78
C THR A 31 -9.33 5.83 21.74
N SER A 32 -8.98 6.76 22.63
CA SER A 32 -9.58 8.11 22.66
C SER A 32 -9.21 8.94 21.42
N ALA A 33 -8.12 8.62 20.73
CA ALA A 33 -7.76 9.30 19.50
C ALA A 33 -8.82 9.11 18.39
N LEU A 34 -9.55 7.99 18.40
CA LEU A 34 -10.65 7.75 17.46
C LEU A 34 -11.95 8.47 17.88
N HIS A 35 -12.32 8.35 19.15
CA HIS A 35 -13.65 8.79 19.61
C HIS A 35 -13.67 10.25 20.08
N CYS A 36 -12.52 10.80 20.48
CA CYS A 36 -12.39 12.13 21.06
C CYS A 36 -11.11 12.84 20.57
N PRO A 37 -10.84 12.92 19.25
CA PRO A 37 -9.60 13.45 18.70
C PRO A 37 -9.31 14.88 19.19
N ASN A 38 -10.33 15.75 19.24
CA ASN A 38 -10.19 17.13 19.71
C ASN A 38 -9.69 17.22 21.16
N ALA A 39 -10.08 16.28 22.03
CA ALA A 39 -9.65 16.26 23.43
C ALA A 39 -8.19 15.82 23.57
N VAL A 40 -7.72 14.93 22.69
CA VAL A 40 -6.32 14.49 22.65
C VAL A 40 -5.44 15.58 22.02
N LEU A 41 -5.87 16.18 20.91
CA LEU A 41 -5.17 17.29 20.25
C LEU A 41 -5.05 18.53 21.16
N ALA A 42 -6.06 18.81 21.99
CA ALA A 42 -6.00 19.88 22.98
C ALA A 42 -5.01 19.62 24.13
N ASN A 43 -4.45 18.41 24.24
CA ASN A 43 -3.41 18.06 25.20
C ASN A 43 -2.12 17.65 24.47
N PRO A 44 -1.20 18.60 24.19
CA PRO A 44 0.04 18.32 23.47
C PRO A 44 0.86 17.16 24.07
N SER A 45 0.84 17.02 25.40
CA SER A 45 1.54 15.96 26.12
C SER A 45 0.98 14.57 25.80
N ALA A 46 -0.34 14.44 25.57
CA ALA A 46 -0.95 13.18 25.14
C ALA A 46 -0.54 12.79 23.71
N VAL A 47 -0.45 13.78 22.80
CA VAL A 47 0.07 13.56 21.45
C VAL A 47 1.54 13.15 21.50
N HIS A 48 2.34 13.82 22.32
CA HIS A 48 3.74 13.46 22.55
C HIS A 48 3.89 12.03 23.10
N PHE A 49 3.02 11.60 24.02
CA PHE A 49 3.04 10.21 24.49
C PHE A 49 2.84 9.21 23.34
N LEU A 50 1.83 9.43 22.47
CA LEU A 50 1.59 8.55 21.33
C LEU A 50 2.79 8.48 20.39
N ILE A 51 3.43 9.63 20.11
CA ILE A 51 4.61 9.70 19.25
C ILE A 51 5.82 9.01 19.90
N ALA A 52 6.08 9.25 21.19
CA ALA A 52 7.18 8.61 21.92
C ALA A 52 7.00 7.09 22.01
N GLY A 53 5.77 6.60 22.09
CA GLY A 53 5.48 5.17 22.09
C GLY A 53 5.90 4.43 20.80
N LEU A 54 6.18 5.15 19.71
CA LEU A 54 6.81 4.57 18.53
C LEU A 54 8.21 4.00 18.81
N ARG A 55 8.89 4.43 19.89
CA ARG A 55 10.18 3.89 20.36
C ARG A 55 10.06 2.72 21.33
N SER A 56 8.86 2.24 21.64
CA SER A 56 8.69 1.08 22.53
C SER A 56 9.41 -0.15 21.96
N SER A 57 10.00 -1.00 22.81
CA SER A 57 10.53 -2.29 22.38
C SER A 57 9.44 -3.24 21.88
N GLU A 58 8.20 -3.07 22.34
CA GLU A 58 7.07 -3.94 22.04
C GLU A 58 6.29 -3.47 20.81
N TRP A 59 6.04 -4.37 19.86
CA TRP A 59 5.38 -4.05 18.58
C TRP A 59 3.93 -3.60 18.75
N GLU A 60 3.25 -4.15 19.75
CA GLU A 60 1.88 -3.82 20.15
C GLU A 60 1.80 -2.34 20.50
N ASN A 61 2.73 -1.87 21.34
CA ASN A 61 2.79 -0.48 21.78
C ASN A 61 3.10 0.45 20.62
N ARG A 62 4.11 0.12 19.79
CA ARG A 62 4.44 0.92 18.60
C ARG A 62 3.25 1.07 17.67
N SER A 63 2.55 -0.03 17.41
CA SER A 63 1.42 -0.08 16.48
C SER A 63 0.19 0.62 17.05
N ALA A 64 -0.12 0.42 18.33
CA ALA A 64 -1.21 1.12 19.03
C ALA A 64 -0.95 2.64 19.10
N SER A 65 0.30 3.04 19.29
CA SER A 65 0.74 4.43 19.22
C SER A 65 0.54 5.03 17.83
N LEU A 66 1.04 4.37 16.78
CA LEU A 66 0.90 4.86 15.42
C LEU A 66 -0.57 4.92 14.99
N ASN A 67 -1.36 3.87 15.25
CA ASN A 67 -2.80 3.88 14.98
C ASN A 67 -3.51 4.99 15.75
N GLY A 68 -3.11 5.25 17.00
CA GLY A 68 -3.56 6.39 17.78
C GLY A 68 -3.33 7.70 17.03
N VAL A 69 -2.10 7.98 16.58
CA VAL A 69 -1.78 9.20 15.82
C VAL A 69 -2.57 9.29 14.51
N ILE A 70 -2.64 8.20 13.74
CA ILE A 70 -3.41 8.15 12.49
C ILE A 70 -4.89 8.46 12.75
N ARG A 71 -5.49 7.90 13.80
CA ARG A 71 -6.91 8.10 14.14
C ARG A 71 -7.25 9.54 14.55
N LEU A 72 -6.29 10.29 15.13
CA LEU A 72 -6.50 11.71 15.49
C LEU A 72 -6.99 12.55 14.30
N PHE A 73 -6.54 12.20 13.10
CA PHE A 73 -6.80 12.94 11.88
C PHE A 73 -7.88 12.29 11.01
N ARG A 74 -8.56 11.25 11.51
CA ARG A 74 -9.63 10.60 10.74
C ARG A 74 -10.80 11.54 10.46
N LEU A 75 -11.21 12.31 11.47
CA LEU A 75 -12.32 13.26 11.37
C LEU A 75 -11.79 14.57 10.80
N GLY A 76 -12.25 14.95 9.61
CA GLY A 76 -11.86 16.19 8.92
C GLY A 76 -10.66 16.07 7.98
N ALA A 77 -10.18 14.86 7.71
CA ALA A 77 -9.23 14.62 6.64
C ALA A 77 -9.90 14.80 5.27
N ASP A 78 -9.15 15.37 4.33
CA ASP A 78 -9.54 15.42 2.93
C ASP A 78 -9.56 14.00 2.34
N GLU A 79 -10.57 13.71 1.51
CA GLU A 79 -10.54 12.50 0.69
C GLU A 79 -9.45 12.60 -0.37
N GLU A 80 -8.76 11.49 -0.63
CA GLU A 80 -7.78 11.44 -1.71
C GLU A 80 -8.43 11.75 -3.06
N LEU A 81 -7.70 12.50 -3.89
CA LEU A 81 -8.17 12.89 -5.21
C LEU A 81 -8.26 11.64 -6.10
N ARG A 82 -9.47 11.12 -6.28
CA ARG A 82 -9.72 9.92 -7.12
C ARG A 82 -9.74 10.25 -8.61
N SER A 83 -10.02 11.49 -8.97
CA SER A 83 -10.01 11.98 -10.34
C SER A 83 -9.24 13.30 -10.44
N ILE A 84 -8.31 13.38 -11.39
CA ILE A 84 -7.66 14.62 -11.80
C ILE A 84 -8.38 15.05 -13.08
N ASP A 85 -8.76 16.33 -13.17
CA ASP A 85 -9.28 16.91 -14.41
C ASP A 85 -8.26 16.67 -15.54
N PRO A 86 -8.60 15.90 -16.59
CA PRO A 86 -7.67 15.61 -17.67
C PRO A 86 -7.14 16.87 -18.37
N ASN A 87 -7.87 17.98 -18.32
CA ASN A 87 -7.44 19.26 -18.87
C ASN A 87 -6.25 19.88 -18.13
N ILE A 88 -5.95 19.43 -16.90
CA ILE A 88 -4.71 19.79 -16.21
C ILE A 88 -3.51 19.32 -17.05
N PHE A 89 -3.55 18.12 -17.62
CA PHE A 89 -2.47 17.58 -18.45
C PHE A 89 -2.27 18.33 -19.76
N PHE A 90 -3.35 18.76 -20.41
CA PHE A 90 -3.25 19.56 -21.63
C PHE A 90 -2.70 20.97 -21.38
N ARG A 91 -3.07 21.59 -20.25
CA ARG A 91 -2.53 22.89 -19.83
C ARG A 91 -1.05 22.86 -19.45
N MET A 92 -0.48 21.68 -19.19
CA MET A 92 0.95 21.54 -18.88
C MET A 92 1.83 21.64 -20.12
N ASN A 93 1.33 21.31 -21.31
CA ASN A 93 2.12 21.32 -22.56
C ASN A 93 2.54 22.73 -23.02
N THR A 94 2.07 23.78 -22.35
CA THR A 94 2.38 25.19 -22.64
C THR A 94 3.22 25.86 -21.55
N ARG A 95 3.71 25.11 -20.55
CA ARG A 95 4.34 25.68 -19.36
C ARG A 95 5.76 25.16 -19.13
N GLN A 96 6.62 26.05 -18.66
CA GLN A 96 7.97 25.71 -18.21
C GLN A 96 7.89 25.14 -16.78
N PHE A 97 8.57 24.00 -16.57
CA PHE A 97 8.71 23.40 -15.25
C PHE A 97 9.87 24.09 -14.50
N PRO A 98 9.87 24.09 -13.16
CA PRO A 98 11.08 24.45 -12.42
C PRO A 98 12.27 23.61 -12.89
N ASP A 99 13.46 24.22 -13.00
CA ASP A 99 14.63 23.57 -13.60
C ASP A 99 15.00 22.28 -12.87
N HIS A 100 15.01 22.29 -11.52
CA HIS A 100 15.34 21.10 -10.73
C HIS A 100 14.33 19.95 -10.90
N LEU A 101 13.04 20.24 -11.09
CA LEU A 101 12.04 19.20 -11.38
C LEU A 101 12.18 18.65 -12.80
N THR A 102 12.69 19.48 -13.72
CA THR A 102 13.03 19.06 -15.08
C THR A 102 14.22 18.11 -15.06
N ASP A 103 15.24 18.40 -14.28
CA ASP A 103 16.42 17.54 -14.09
C ASP A 103 16.02 16.18 -13.50
N ILE A 104 15.19 16.18 -12.45
CA ILE A 104 14.65 14.94 -11.85
C ILE A 104 13.90 14.08 -12.88
N LEU A 105 13.07 14.69 -13.73
CA LEU A 105 12.37 13.98 -14.80
C LEU A 105 13.32 13.52 -15.92
N ALA A 106 14.36 14.29 -16.22
CA ALA A 106 15.37 13.95 -17.21
C ALA A 106 16.16 12.70 -16.77
N ASP A 107 16.63 12.68 -15.52
CA ASP A 107 17.36 11.56 -14.93
C ASP A 107 16.54 10.27 -14.91
N TYR A 108 15.23 10.37 -14.62
CA TYR A 108 14.32 9.22 -14.67
C TYR A 108 13.98 8.77 -16.11
N GLY A 109 13.95 9.74 -17.04
CA GLY A 109 13.49 9.58 -18.42
C GLY A 109 12.13 10.23 -18.63
N VAL A 110 12.13 11.42 -19.24
CA VAL A 110 10.96 12.30 -19.42
C VAL A 110 9.72 11.55 -19.98
N PHE A 111 9.90 10.74 -21.02
CA PHE A 111 8.79 10.02 -21.67
C PHE A 111 8.22 8.86 -20.85
N ARG A 112 8.85 8.50 -19.72
CA ARG A 112 8.35 7.52 -18.75
C ARG A 112 7.54 8.16 -17.63
N GLY A 113 7.49 9.50 -17.56
CA GLY A 113 6.71 10.25 -16.57
C GLY A 113 5.20 10.06 -16.72
N GLU A 114 4.45 10.09 -15.61
CA GLU A 114 2.99 9.92 -15.61
C GLU A 114 2.31 11.01 -16.45
N ILE A 115 2.82 12.24 -16.41
CA ILE A 115 2.32 13.37 -17.21
C ILE A 115 2.41 13.07 -18.70
N PHE A 116 3.60 12.67 -19.18
CA PHE A 116 3.84 12.44 -20.60
C PHE A 116 3.07 11.24 -21.12
N ILE A 117 3.02 10.15 -20.35
CA ILE A 117 2.21 8.98 -20.70
C ILE A 117 0.74 9.36 -20.79
N THR A 118 0.23 10.19 -19.87
CA THR A 118 -1.17 10.62 -19.87
C THR A 118 -1.50 11.51 -21.06
N VAL A 119 -0.66 12.51 -21.37
CA VAL A 119 -0.86 13.37 -22.55
C VAL A 119 -0.78 12.58 -23.86
N ALA A 120 0.20 11.68 -24.01
CA ALA A 120 0.33 10.83 -25.19
C ALA A 120 -0.89 9.91 -25.35
N THR A 121 -1.33 9.27 -24.27
CA THR A 121 -2.52 8.40 -24.27
C THR A 121 -3.77 9.21 -24.66
N ALA A 122 -3.92 10.43 -24.15
CA ALA A 122 -5.06 11.27 -24.46
C ALA A 122 -5.08 11.70 -25.95
N ARG A 123 -3.92 11.99 -26.55
CA ARG A 123 -3.82 12.24 -28.00
C ARG A 123 -4.22 11.02 -28.83
N GLU A 124 -3.76 9.84 -28.45
CA GLU A 124 -4.12 8.59 -29.13
C GLU A 124 -5.62 8.25 -28.96
N PHE A 125 -6.19 8.53 -27.79
CA PHE A 125 -7.61 8.40 -27.54
C PHE A 125 -8.44 9.30 -28.46
N GLN A 126 -8.08 10.58 -28.56
CA GLN A 126 -8.75 11.53 -29.48
C GLN A 126 -8.62 11.09 -30.94
N ALA A 127 -7.44 10.63 -31.36
CA ALA A 127 -7.24 10.11 -32.72
C ALA A 127 -8.12 8.88 -32.99
N ALA A 128 -8.28 7.97 -32.01
CA ALA A 128 -9.16 6.81 -32.13
C ALA A 128 -10.64 7.20 -32.23
N LEU A 129 -11.08 8.21 -31.46
CA LEU A 129 -12.43 8.75 -31.55
C LEU A 129 -12.71 9.39 -32.92
N MET A 130 -11.79 10.20 -33.44
CA MET A 130 -11.95 10.81 -34.77
C MET A 130 -11.96 9.77 -35.88
N LYS A 131 -11.14 8.72 -35.75
CA LYS A 131 -11.11 7.62 -36.72
C LYS A 131 -12.43 6.85 -36.75
N VAL A 132 -13.02 6.52 -35.59
CA VAL A 132 -14.30 5.79 -35.56
C VAL A 132 -15.48 6.60 -36.09
N VAL A 133 -15.43 7.93 -35.98
CA VAL A 133 -16.44 8.80 -36.61
C VAL A 133 -16.36 8.69 -38.15
N GLN A 134 -15.17 8.44 -38.71
CA GLN A 134 -14.96 8.32 -40.15
C GLN A 134 -15.26 6.91 -40.68
N ASP A 135 -14.80 5.87 -40.01
CA ASP A 135 -14.88 4.48 -40.51
C ASP A 135 -15.98 3.62 -39.86
N HIS A 136 -16.59 4.11 -38.77
CA HIS A 136 -17.57 3.40 -37.95
C HIS A 136 -17.10 2.02 -37.43
N ASP A 137 -15.78 1.76 -37.40
CA ASP A 137 -15.21 0.49 -36.94
C ASP A 137 -15.05 0.45 -35.41
N LEU A 138 -16.16 0.16 -34.75
CA LEU A 138 -16.22 -0.03 -33.29
C LEU A 138 -15.34 -1.19 -32.79
N TYR A 139 -15.00 -2.17 -33.64
CA TYR A 139 -14.12 -3.27 -33.24
C TYR A 139 -12.68 -2.77 -33.12
N SER A 140 -12.19 -2.03 -34.11
CA SER A 140 -10.87 -1.39 -34.06
C SER A 140 -10.78 -0.37 -32.92
N LEU A 141 -11.84 0.39 -32.68
CA LEU A 141 -11.94 1.27 -31.50
C LEU A 141 -11.79 0.45 -30.21
N GLY A 142 -12.55 -0.64 -30.05
CA GLY A 142 -12.50 -1.50 -28.87
C GLY A 142 -11.12 -2.05 -28.56
N LEU A 143 -10.40 -2.52 -29.58
CA LEU A 143 -9.01 -2.95 -29.44
C LEU A 143 -8.13 -1.82 -28.91
N LYS A 144 -8.22 -0.63 -29.51
CA LYS A 144 -7.40 0.52 -29.11
C LYS A 144 -7.74 1.01 -27.70
N LEU A 145 -9.02 1.11 -27.35
CA LEU A 145 -9.43 1.55 -26.01
C LEU A 145 -8.94 0.58 -24.93
N SER A 146 -9.00 -0.73 -25.18
CA SER A 146 -8.51 -1.73 -24.21
C SER A 146 -7.00 -1.59 -23.94
N GLU A 147 -6.21 -1.25 -24.97
CA GLU A 147 -4.77 -0.96 -24.83
C GLU A 147 -4.56 0.31 -23.98
N LEU A 148 -5.24 1.41 -24.33
CA LEU A 148 -5.09 2.70 -23.65
C LEU A 148 -5.48 2.63 -22.17
N ILE A 149 -6.51 1.86 -21.81
CA ILE A 149 -6.95 1.63 -20.42
C ILE A 149 -5.84 1.07 -19.54
N THR A 150 -4.95 0.28 -20.11
CA THR A 150 -3.83 -0.29 -19.35
C THR A 150 -2.65 0.67 -19.22
N ARG A 151 -2.64 1.83 -19.88
CA ARG A 151 -1.50 2.77 -19.88
C ARG A 151 -1.59 3.86 -18.83
N THR A 152 -2.79 4.29 -18.45
CA THR A 152 -3.01 5.33 -17.44
C THR A 152 -4.45 5.25 -16.93
N GLU A 153 -4.71 5.75 -15.72
CA GLU A 153 -6.06 5.81 -15.16
C GLU A 153 -6.97 6.74 -15.97
N PHE A 154 -6.40 7.77 -16.60
CA PHE A 154 -7.13 8.82 -17.31
C PHE A 154 -7.24 8.55 -18.82
N SER A 155 -7.18 7.27 -19.21
CA SER A 155 -7.19 6.85 -20.61
C SER A 155 -8.47 7.17 -21.37
N ILE A 156 -9.61 7.26 -20.67
CA ILE A 156 -10.93 7.57 -21.21
C ILE A 156 -11.45 8.82 -20.51
N ALA A 157 -11.71 9.87 -21.28
CA ALA A 157 -12.32 11.10 -20.74
C ALA A 157 -13.84 10.91 -20.53
N ASP A 158 -14.38 11.48 -19.46
CA ASP A 158 -15.83 11.57 -19.24
C ASP A 158 -16.38 12.78 -20.01
N GLY A 159 -16.51 12.60 -21.32
CA GLY A 159 -16.93 13.64 -22.26
C GLY A 159 -17.80 13.08 -23.39
N ALA A 160 -18.21 13.97 -24.28
CA ALA A 160 -19.02 13.69 -25.46
C ALA A 160 -18.49 14.45 -26.67
N PHE A 161 -18.95 14.06 -27.86
CA PHE A 161 -18.73 14.85 -29.06
C PHE A 161 -19.51 16.17 -28.95
N VAL A 162 -18.84 17.27 -29.26
CA VAL A 162 -19.42 18.61 -29.23
C VAL A 162 -19.09 19.30 -30.54
N ALA A 163 -20.09 19.89 -31.19
CA ALA A 163 -19.89 20.80 -32.30
C ALA A 163 -20.23 22.22 -31.86
N GLU A 164 -19.52 23.19 -32.39
CA GLU A 164 -19.91 24.59 -32.26
C GLU A 164 -20.95 24.91 -33.32
N ASP A 165 -22.11 25.40 -32.89
CA ASP A 165 -23.14 25.90 -33.81
C ASP A 165 -22.57 27.13 -34.54
N PRO A 166 -22.44 27.09 -35.88
CA PRO A 166 -21.82 28.17 -36.65
C PRO A 166 -22.63 29.47 -36.65
N VAL A 167 -23.91 29.45 -36.26
CA VAL A 167 -24.78 30.63 -36.19
C VAL A 167 -24.80 31.22 -34.79
N THR A 168 -24.88 30.38 -33.75
CA THR A 168 -25.04 30.85 -32.37
C THR A 168 -23.73 30.86 -31.56
N GLY A 169 -22.67 30.24 -32.07
CA GLY A 169 -21.40 30.03 -31.36
C GLY A 169 -21.53 29.15 -30.11
N LYS A 170 -22.69 28.52 -29.90
CA LYS A 170 -22.92 27.66 -28.75
C LYS A 170 -22.43 26.25 -29.05
N HIS A 171 -21.70 25.70 -28.09
CA HIS A 171 -21.36 24.29 -28.08
C HIS A 171 -22.60 23.44 -27.87
N ASP A 172 -22.97 22.68 -28.90
CA ASP A 172 -24.07 21.73 -28.85
C ASP A 172 -23.55 20.29 -28.83
N SER A 173 -23.94 19.56 -27.78
CA SER A 173 -23.73 18.12 -27.62
C SER A 173 -24.67 17.27 -28.49
N SER A 174 -25.54 17.90 -29.29
CA SER A 174 -26.48 17.23 -30.19
C SER A 174 -25.87 16.79 -31.53
N PHE A 175 -24.57 17.04 -31.76
CA PHE A 175 -23.87 16.65 -32.97
C PHE A 175 -24.04 15.14 -33.27
N ASP A 176 -24.77 14.84 -34.34
CA ASP A 176 -25.02 13.47 -34.76
C ASP A 176 -23.80 12.95 -35.52
N THR A 177 -23.08 12.04 -34.88
CA THR A 177 -21.89 11.39 -35.43
C THR A 177 -22.23 10.13 -36.22
N GLY A 178 -23.51 9.72 -36.27
CA GLY A 178 -23.92 8.41 -36.78
C GLY A 178 -23.50 7.23 -35.90
N LEU A 179 -22.85 7.49 -34.75
CA LEU A 179 -22.40 6.47 -33.82
C LEU A 179 -23.54 6.09 -32.84
N PRO A 180 -23.55 4.83 -32.35
CA PRO A 180 -24.56 4.36 -31.39
C PRO A 180 -24.35 4.89 -29.95
N PHE A 181 -23.50 5.89 -29.75
CA PHE A 181 -23.23 6.50 -28.45
C PHE A 181 -22.94 7.99 -28.61
N LYS A 182 -23.28 8.77 -27.58
CA LYS A 182 -22.97 10.21 -27.51
C LYS A 182 -21.79 10.50 -26.57
N ASN A 183 -21.78 9.84 -25.41
CA ASN A 183 -20.67 9.97 -24.46
C ASN A 183 -19.60 8.91 -24.73
N TYR A 184 -18.33 9.26 -24.54
CA TYR A 184 -17.22 8.37 -24.83
C TYR A 184 -17.22 7.11 -23.95
N ARG A 185 -17.65 7.22 -22.69
CA ARG A 185 -17.76 6.07 -21.79
C ARG A 185 -18.76 5.02 -22.26
N ASP A 186 -19.81 5.44 -22.98
CA ASP A 186 -20.88 4.55 -23.46
C ASP A 186 -20.40 3.70 -24.66
N ALA A 187 -19.28 4.09 -25.29
CA ALA A 187 -18.62 3.28 -26.31
C ALA A 187 -18.02 1.98 -25.76
N LEU A 188 -17.61 1.95 -24.48
CA LEU A 188 -16.92 0.83 -23.86
C LEU A 188 -17.73 -0.48 -23.91
N PRO A 189 -18.99 -0.55 -23.39
CA PRO A 189 -19.77 -1.78 -23.45
C PRO A 189 -20.15 -2.20 -24.89
N LEU A 190 -20.33 -1.23 -25.80
CA LEU A 190 -20.63 -1.50 -27.21
C LEU A 190 -19.44 -2.17 -27.92
N CYS A 191 -18.24 -1.64 -27.70
CA CYS A 191 -17.00 -2.22 -28.18
C CYS A 191 -16.75 -3.61 -27.56
N ALA A 192 -16.99 -3.77 -26.26
CA ALA A 192 -16.83 -5.05 -25.55
C ALA A 192 -17.74 -6.13 -26.14
N LYS A 193 -18.99 -5.78 -26.47
CA LYS A 193 -19.93 -6.70 -27.14
C LYS A 193 -19.36 -7.22 -28.47
N LEU A 194 -18.86 -6.33 -29.34
CA LEU A 194 -18.30 -6.71 -30.63
C LEU A 194 -17.03 -7.57 -30.52
N LEU A 195 -16.16 -7.28 -29.55
CA LEU A 195 -14.99 -8.11 -29.27
C LEU A 195 -15.40 -9.54 -28.87
N ARG A 196 -16.47 -9.69 -28.06
CA ARG A 196 -17.00 -11.01 -27.69
C ARG A 196 -17.64 -11.74 -28.86
N GLU A 197 -18.33 -11.03 -29.75
CA GLU A 197 -18.95 -11.63 -30.94
C GLU A 197 -17.91 -12.16 -31.93
N LYS A 198 -16.79 -11.42 -32.13
CA LYS A 198 -15.71 -11.90 -33.02
C LYS A 198 -14.83 -12.96 -32.37
N ALA A 199 -14.69 -12.94 -31.04
CA ALA A 199 -14.00 -13.95 -30.22
C ALA A 199 -12.60 -14.35 -30.74
N ARG A 200 -11.80 -13.42 -31.27
CA ARG A 200 -10.41 -13.74 -31.67
C ARG A 200 -9.53 -13.96 -30.44
N ALA A 201 -8.33 -14.51 -30.66
CA ALA A 201 -7.38 -14.75 -29.59
C ALA A 201 -7.10 -13.47 -28.78
N GLY A 202 -7.43 -13.50 -27.47
CA GLY A 202 -7.27 -12.37 -26.57
C GLY A 202 -8.34 -11.28 -26.66
N ASP A 203 -9.39 -11.41 -27.47
CA ASP A 203 -10.48 -10.43 -27.56
C ASP A 203 -11.36 -10.46 -26.31
N LEU A 204 -11.59 -11.63 -25.72
CA LEU A 204 -12.38 -11.76 -24.50
C LEU A 204 -11.76 -11.03 -23.31
N ASP A 205 -10.43 -11.07 -23.18
CA ASP A 205 -9.73 -10.36 -22.10
C ASP A 205 -9.84 -8.84 -22.30
N LYS A 206 -9.73 -8.36 -23.55
CA LYS A 206 -9.91 -6.94 -23.90
C LYS A 206 -11.35 -6.48 -23.66
N ALA A 207 -12.34 -7.30 -23.99
CA ALA A 207 -13.75 -7.02 -23.71
C ALA A 207 -14.00 -6.86 -22.21
N ASP A 208 -13.42 -7.75 -21.39
CA ASP A 208 -13.54 -7.66 -19.94
C ASP A 208 -12.83 -6.42 -19.38
N ILE A 209 -11.68 -6.01 -19.93
CA ILE A 209 -11.00 -4.74 -19.57
C ILE A 209 -11.92 -3.53 -19.82
N LEU A 210 -12.60 -3.48 -20.97
CA LEU A 210 -13.54 -2.39 -21.31
C LEU A 210 -14.71 -2.32 -20.33
N ASP A 211 -15.35 -3.46 -20.03
CA ASP A 211 -16.48 -3.49 -19.10
C ASP A 211 -16.05 -3.19 -17.66
N ILE A 212 -14.87 -3.65 -17.25
CA ILE A 212 -14.29 -3.29 -15.95
C ILE A 212 -14.08 -1.78 -15.87
N LYS A 213 -13.50 -1.16 -16.91
CA LYS A 213 -13.29 0.30 -16.92
C LYS A 213 -14.61 1.06 -16.85
N PHE A 214 -15.61 0.65 -17.63
CA PHE A 214 -16.95 1.23 -17.58
C PHE A 214 -17.51 1.18 -16.16
N ASN A 215 -17.45 0.01 -15.50
CA ASN A 215 -17.96 -0.14 -14.14
C ASN A 215 -17.16 0.65 -13.09
N ILE A 216 -15.84 0.79 -13.26
CA ILE A 216 -15.02 1.67 -12.40
C ILE A 216 -15.46 3.13 -12.57
N MET A 217 -15.64 3.60 -13.80
CA MET A 217 -16.11 4.96 -14.09
C MET A 217 -17.53 5.21 -13.56
N SER A 218 -18.37 4.18 -13.52
CA SER A 218 -19.72 4.22 -12.92
C SER A 218 -19.76 3.92 -11.42
N ALA A 219 -18.60 3.86 -10.74
CA ALA A 219 -18.47 3.53 -9.31
C ALA A 219 -19.06 2.16 -8.89
N ASN A 220 -19.28 1.24 -9.84
CA ASN A 220 -19.78 -0.11 -9.60
C ASN A 220 -18.64 -1.12 -9.42
N LEU A 221 -17.85 -0.93 -8.36
CA LEU A 221 -16.63 -1.70 -8.09
C LEU A 221 -16.91 -3.21 -7.86
N ARG A 222 -18.09 -3.57 -7.35
CA ARG A 222 -18.47 -4.97 -7.15
C ARG A 222 -18.65 -5.70 -8.47
N LEU A 223 -19.31 -5.07 -9.45
CA LEU A 223 -19.48 -5.66 -10.77
C LEU A 223 -18.16 -5.72 -11.53
N ALA A 224 -17.34 -4.67 -11.44
CA ALA A 224 -15.97 -4.68 -11.97
C ALA A 224 -15.15 -5.86 -11.43
N SER A 225 -15.18 -6.09 -10.12
CA SER A 225 -14.50 -7.25 -9.50
C SER A 225 -15.09 -8.58 -9.97
N SER A 226 -16.41 -8.70 -10.11
CA SER A 226 -17.04 -9.94 -10.58
C SER A 226 -16.63 -10.30 -12.01
N ILE A 227 -16.53 -9.30 -12.89
CA ILE A 227 -16.02 -9.49 -14.26
C ILE A 227 -14.55 -9.91 -14.21
N ALA A 228 -13.73 -9.24 -13.40
CA ALA A 228 -12.33 -9.58 -13.20
C ALA A 228 -12.14 -11.03 -12.70
N ASP A 229 -12.96 -11.50 -11.76
CA ASP A 229 -12.92 -12.89 -11.27
C ASP A 229 -13.18 -13.89 -12.39
N LYS A 230 -14.19 -13.65 -13.24
CA LYS A 230 -14.49 -14.50 -14.40
C LYS A 230 -13.33 -14.48 -15.40
N GLY A 231 -12.75 -13.30 -15.66
CA GLY A 231 -11.59 -13.15 -16.51
C GLY A 231 -10.37 -13.94 -15.99
N LEU A 232 -10.09 -13.88 -14.70
CA LEU A 232 -8.97 -14.59 -14.06
C LEU A 232 -9.10 -16.12 -14.06
N LEU A 233 -10.33 -16.65 -14.10
CA LEU A 233 -10.55 -18.08 -14.30
C LEU A 233 -10.10 -18.54 -15.70
N ARG A 234 -10.25 -17.67 -16.70
CA ARG A 234 -9.84 -17.92 -18.09
C ARG A 234 -8.36 -17.62 -18.30
N ASN A 235 -7.89 -16.46 -17.84
CA ASN A 235 -6.51 -16.01 -17.98
C ASN A 235 -6.01 -15.35 -16.68
N PRO A 236 -5.25 -16.07 -15.83
CA PRO A 236 -4.76 -15.55 -14.56
C PRO A 236 -3.63 -14.52 -14.68
N GLU A 237 -3.06 -14.35 -15.87
CA GLU A 237 -1.91 -13.48 -16.15
C GLU A 237 -2.29 -12.04 -16.53
N VAL A 238 -3.60 -11.70 -16.56
CA VAL A 238 -4.04 -10.34 -16.87
C VAL A 238 -3.97 -9.46 -15.62
N ALA A 239 -2.90 -8.67 -15.51
CA ALA A 239 -2.64 -7.80 -14.34
C ALA A 239 -3.78 -6.80 -14.07
N TYR A 240 -4.46 -6.30 -15.11
CA TYR A 240 -5.58 -5.36 -14.97
C TYR A 240 -6.77 -5.94 -14.18
N PHE A 241 -7.02 -7.25 -14.30
CA PHE A 241 -8.08 -7.91 -13.53
C PHE A 241 -7.74 -7.95 -12.04
N HIS A 242 -6.49 -8.23 -11.70
CA HIS A 242 -6.02 -8.14 -10.32
C HIS A 242 -6.15 -6.71 -9.78
N TYR A 243 -5.79 -5.70 -10.58
CA TYR A 243 -5.94 -4.29 -10.21
C TYR A 243 -7.38 -3.93 -9.87
N ALA A 244 -8.35 -4.31 -10.71
CA ALA A 244 -9.77 -4.07 -10.46
C ALA A 244 -10.25 -4.64 -9.11
N LYS A 245 -9.77 -5.84 -8.74
CA LYS A 245 -10.07 -6.46 -7.45
C LYS A 245 -9.47 -5.71 -6.26
N THR A 246 -8.33 -5.03 -6.44
CA THR A 246 -7.75 -4.19 -5.38
C THR A 246 -8.60 -2.98 -5.03
N LEU A 247 -9.53 -2.59 -5.91
CA LEU A 247 -10.42 -1.44 -5.70
C LEU A 247 -11.54 -1.71 -4.70
N LEU A 248 -11.79 -2.98 -4.36
CA LEU A 248 -12.74 -3.33 -3.31
C LEU A 248 -12.25 -2.87 -1.93
N ALA A 249 -13.20 -2.71 -1.00
CA ALA A 249 -12.94 -2.26 0.37
C ALA A 249 -12.33 -3.33 1.28
N ASP A 250 -12.29 -4.61 0.85
CA ASP A 250 -11.70 -5.69 1.65
C ASP A 250 -10.16 -5.69 1.49
N PRO A 251 -9.39 -5.35 2.54
CA PRO A 251 -7.94 -5.26 2.44
C PRO A 251 -7.27 -6.62 2.24
N THR A 252 -7.88 -7.72 2.68
CA THR A 252 -7.34 -9.08 2.48
C THR A 252 -7.43 -9.48 1.02
N ILE A 253 -8.58 -9.24 0.39
CA ILE A 253 -8.77 -9.46 -1.05
C ILE A 253 -7.88 -8.50 -1.83
N GLY A 254 -7.79 -7.25 -1.39
CA GLY A 254 -7.01 -6.20 -2.03
C GLY A 254 -5.53 -6.52 -2.08
N LEU A 255 -4.92 -6.83 -0.93
CA LEU A 255 -3.50 -7.19 -0.84
C LEU A 255 -3.17 -8.45 -1.63
N ARG A 256 -3.99 -9.50 -1.48
CA ARG A 256 -3.77 -10.75 -2.21
C ARG A 256 -3.80 -10.50 -3.72
N SER A 257 -4.79 -9.76 -4.21
CA SER A 257 -4.91 -9.45 -5.64
C SER A 257 -3.74 -8.59 -6.11
N ALA A 258 -3.34 -7.57 -5.34
CA ALA A 258 -2.16 -6.75 -5.62
C ALA A 258 -0.89 -7.59 -5.81
N LYS A 259 -0.60 -8.46 -4.83
CA LYS A 259 0.58 -9.35 -4.83
C LYS A 259 0.57 -10.35 -5.99
N LYS A 260 -0.59 -10.87 -6.37
CA LYS A 260 -0.71 -11.76 -7.53
C LYS A 260 -0.52 -11.01 -8.85
N GLY A 261 -1.13 -9.83 -8.99
CA GLY A 261 -0.99 -9.00 -10.18
C GLY A 261 0.46 -8.59 -10.44
N LEU A 262 1.24 -8.35 -9.38
CA LEU A 262 2.68 -8.04 -9.47
C LEU A 262 3.53 -9.21 -10.01
N LYS A 263 3.00 -10.43 -10.05
CA LYS A 263 3.68 -11.62 -10.61
C LYS A 263 3.27 -11.93 -12.04
N CYS A 264 2.28 -11.23 -12.60
CA CYS A 264 1.89 -11.37 -14.00
C CYS A 264 3.05 -10.97 -14.92
N LYS A 265 3.29 -11.76 -15.98
CA LYS A 265 4.41 -11.52 -16.92
C LYS A 265 4.25 -10.24 -17.73
N ASP A 266 3.03 -10.00 -18.20
CA ASP A 266 2.70 -8.90 -19.09
C ASP A 266 1.90 -7.85 -18.30
N SER A 267 2.61 -6.90 -17.69
CA SER A 267 2.02 -5.78 -16.97
C SER A 267 2.63 -4.47 -17.46
N THR A 268 1.78 -3.49 -17.74
CA THR A 268 2.26 -2.14 -18.06
C THR A 268 2.87 -1.49 -16.81
N PRO A 269 3.79 -0.51 -16.97
CA PRO A 269 4.32 0.24 -15.83
C PRO A 269 3.21 0.85 -14.96
N PHE A 270 2.16 1.38 -15.58
CA PHE A 270 1.00 1.92 -14.87
C PHE A 270 0.36 0.89 -13.94
N ILE A 271 0.00 -0.30 -14.46
CA ILE A 271 -0.67 -1.32 -13.65
C ILE A 271 0.26 -1.86 -12.57
N ARG A 272 1.55 -2.04 -12.86
CA ARG A 272 2.56 -2.43 -11.85
C ARG A 272 2.55 -1.44 -10.67
N PHE A 273 2.69 -0.14 -10.93
CA PHE A 273 2.75 0.85 -9.85
C PHE A 273 1.42 0.99 -9.10
N GLN A 274 0.29 0.82 -9.78
CA GLN A 274 -1.02 0.77 -9.11
C GLN A 274 -1.14 -0.43 -8.16
N LEU A 275 -0.74 -1.62 -8.60
CA LEU A 275 -0.75 -2.80 -7.73
C LEU A 275 0.22 -2.62 -6.55
N LEU A 276 1.39 -2.02 -6.78
CA LEU A 276 2.40 -1.83 -5.76
C LEU A 276 1.96 -0.85 -4.67
N GLN A 277 1.41 0.32 -5.02
CA GLN A 277 0.87 1.25 -4.00
C GLN A 277 -0.30 0.62 -3.21
N ARG A 278 -1.15 -0.17 -3.87
CA ARG A 278 -2.23 -0.89 -3.19
C ARG A 278 -1.69 -1.97 -2.25
N ALA A 279 -0.62 -2.65 -2.62
CA ALA A 279 0.05 -3.61 -1.75
C ALA A 279 0.61 -2.92 -0.49
N VAL A 280 1.27 -1.76 -0.64
CA VAL A 280 1.77 -0.95 0.48
C VAL A 280 0.64 -0.56 1.42
N ALA A 281 -0.43 0.03 0.89
CA ALA A 281 -1.54 0.52 1.70
C ALA A 281 -2.26 -0.61 2.46
N HIS A 282 -2.66 -1.67 1.75
CA HIS A 282 -3.38 -2.79 2.36
C HIS A 282 -2.53 -3.54 3.38
N ALA A 283 -1.26 -3.82 3.08
CA ALA A 283 -0.37 -4.49 4.04
C ALA A 283 -0.04 -3.59 5.24
N GLY A 284 0.15 -2.29 5.03
CA GLY A 284 0.40 -1.34 6.13
C GLY A 284 -0.77 -1.29 7.10
N GLU A 285 -1.99 -1.14 6.60
CA GLU A 285 -3.21 -1.12 7.42
C GLU A 285 -3.44 -2.45 8.15
N MET A 286 -3.35 -3.59 7.44
CA MET A 286 -3.51 -4.91 8.04
C MET A 286 -2.47 -5.19 9.12
N GLY A 287 -1.21 -4.84 8.87
CA GLY A 287 -0.11 -5.06 9.82
C GLY A 287 -0.34 -4.29 11.12
N LEU A 288 -0.65 -3.00 11.03
CA LEU A 288 -0.94 -2.19 12.22
C LEU A 288 -2.19 -2.67 12.96
N GLN A 289 -3.24 -3.07 12.23
CA GLN A 289 -4.47 -3.58 12.84
C GLN A 289 -4.25 -4.90 13.59
N ILE A 290 -3.48 -5.83 13.01
CA ILE A 290 -3.20 -7.12 13.65
C ILE A 290 -2.33 -6.93 14.89
N LEU A 291 -1.28 -6.10 14.81
CA LEU A 291 -0.38 -5.84 15.93
C LEU A 291 -1.10 -5.17 17.11
N GLU A 292 -1.98 -4.20 16.85
CA GLU A 292 -2.76 -3.57 17.90
C GLU A 292 -3.71 -4.57 18.60
N ASN A 293 -4.40 -5.40 17.82
CA ASN A 293 -5.39 -6.37 18.36
C ASN A 293 -4.75 -7.57 19.07
N THR A 294 -3.44 -7.82 18.88
CA THR A 294 -2.75 -8.93 19.54
C THR A 294 -2.67 -8.74 21.06
N SER A 295 -2.76 -7.49 21.53
CA SER A 295 -2.83 -7.13 22.95
C SER A 295 -4.12 -7.56 23.68
N ALA A 296 -5.17 -7.96 22.96
CA ALA A 296 -6.53 -8.13 23.50
C ALA A 296 -7.00 -9.59 23.67
N ARG A 297 -6.15 -10.62 23.44
CA ARG A 297 -6.59 -12.02 23.40
C ARG A 297 -5.97 -12.98 24.42
N ILE A 298 -6.80 -13.95 24.77
CA ILE A 298 -6.67 -15.02 25.78
C ILE A 298 -5.50 -15.96 25.43
N GLU A 299 -4.83 -16.45 26.47
CA GLU A 299 -3.80 -17.50 26.45
C GLU A 299 -4.20 -18.66 25.51
N GLY A 300 -3.37 -18.95 24.49
CA GLY A 300 -3.53 -20.12 23.61
C GLY A 300 -3.50 -19.86 22.09
N GLU A 301 -3.76 -18.63 21.64
CA GLU A 301 -3.65 -18.26 20.21
C GLU A 301 -2.28 -17.61 19.88
N GLY A 302 -1.19 -18.35 20.13
CA GLY A 302 0.16 -17.90 19.78
C GLY A 302 0.35 -17.85 18.27
N GLY A 303 0.59 -16.65 17.70
CA GLY A 303 1.07 -16.52 16.31
C GLY A 303 0.63 -15.27 15.53
N ARG A 304 -0.29 -14.45 16.04
CA ARG A 304 -0.83 -13.30 15.26
C ARG A 304 0.12 -12.10 15.18
N TRP A 305 0.99 -11.88 16.16
CA TRP A 305 1.94 -10.76 16.12
C TRP A 305 2.98 -10.92 14.99
N GLU A 306 3.49 -12.14 14.76
CA GLU A 306 4.47 -12.41 13.70
C GLU A 306 3.87 -12.14 12.31
N GLU A 307 2.58 -12.48 12.13
CA GLU A 307 1.80 -12.13 10.93
C GLU A 307 1.70 -10.60 10.77
N GLY A 308 1.39 -9.87 11.84
CA GLY A 308 1.33 -8.41 11.83
C GLY A 308 2.66 -7.76 11.44
N VAL A 309 3.78 -8.24 12.01
CA VAL A 309 5.13 -7.81 11.63
C VAL A 309 5.41 -8.13 10.16
N ALA A 310 5.02 -9.31 9.68
CA ALA A 310 5.22 -9.69 8.28
C ALA A 310 4.48 -8.76 7.30
N PHE A 311 3.27 -8.31 7.64
CA PHE A 311 2.53 -7.31 6.88
C PHE A 311 3.25 -5.95 6.86
N VAL A 312 3.67 -5.44 8.02
CA VAL A 312 4.41 -4.16 8.12
C VAL A 312 5.70 -4.20 7.30
N MET A 313 6.49 -5.28 7.42
CA MET A 313 7.72 -5.46 6.67
C MET A 313 7.48 -5.57 5.16
N SER A 314 6.42 -6.28 4.75
CA SER A 314 6.03 -6.36 3.33
C SER A 314 5.67 -4.98 2.78
N ALA A 315 4.85 -4.21 3.48
CA ALA A 315 4.45 -2.87 3.07
C ALA A 315 5.66 -1.95 2.94
N TRP A 316 6.58 -2.00 3.92
CA TRP A 316 7.79 -1.19 3.88
C TRP A 316 8.72 -1.59 2.72
N LYS A 317 8.92 -2.88 2.46
CA LYS A 317 9.71 -3.36 1.31
C LYS A 317 9.10 -2.93 -0.03
N ASP A 318 7.79 -3.14 -0.20
CA ASP A 318 7.07 -2.71 -1.41
C ASP A 318 7.15 -1.20 -1.61
N SER A 319 7.10 -0.42 -0.51
CA SER A 319 7.19 1.04 -0.58
C SER A 319 8.56 1.50 -1.08
N LYS A 320 9.65 0.83 -0.68
CA LYS A 320 11.01 1.12 -1.18
C LYS A 320 11.10 0.88 -2.69
N VAL A 321 10.60 -0.27 -3.15
CA VAL A 321 10.55 -0.59 -4.59
C VAL A 321 9.74 0.46 -5.37
N PHE A 322 8.59 0.89 -4.83
CA PHE A 322 7.78 1.92 -5.48
C PHE A 322 8.53 3.25 -5.56
N ILE A 323 9.13 3.70 -4.45
CA ILE A 323 9.85 4.96 -4.39
C ILE A 323 11.01 4.96 -5.39
N GLU A 324 11.72 3.85 -5.52
CA GLU A 324 12.86 3.71 -6.43
C GLU A 324 12.44 3.64 -7.91
N GLU A 325 11.42 2.84 -8.25
CA GLU A 325 11.09 2.53 -9.64
C GLU A 325 10.01 3.43 -10.26
N ALA A 326 9.11 4.00 -9.45
CA ALA A 326 7.97 4.76 -9.96
C ALA A 326 8.39 6.13 -10.52
N PRO A 327 7.63 6.70 -11.47
CA PRO A 327 7.85 8.06 -11.93
C PRO A 327 7.89 9.06 -10.77
N PRO A 328 8.80 10.04 -10.76
CA PRO A 328 8.87 11.04 -9.70
C PRO A 328 7.62 11.94 -9.67
N ASP A 329 6.94 12.10 -10.81
CA ASP A 329 5.67 12.79 -10.95
C ASP A 329 4.45 11.89 -10.69
N ASN A 330 4.65 10.66 -10.17
CA ASN A 330 3.56 9.74 -9.90
C ASN A 330 2.63 10.29 -8.81
N ARG A 331 1.32 10.30 -9.06
CA ARG A 331 0.33 10.88 -8.15
C ARG A 331 0.26 10.23 -6.77
N TYR A 332 0.71 8.97 -6.63
CA TYR A 332 0.73 8.24 -5.37
C TYR A 332 2.08 8.31 -4.64
N MET A 333 3.09 8.98 -5.19
CA MET A 333 4.42 9.10 -4.59
C MET A 333 4.35 9.59 -3.14
N SER A 334 3.63 10.69 -2.88
CA SER A 334 3.47 11.21 -1.52
C SER A 334 2.79 10.20 -0.57
N GLN A 335 1.76 9.49 -1.04
CA GLN A 335 1.02 8.51 -0.21
C GLN A 335 1.93 7.35 0.21
N VAL A 336 2.69 6.82 -0.73
CA VAL A 336 3.64 5.73 -0.48
C VAL A 336 4.78 6.21 0.44
N LEU A 337 5.25 7.45 0.28
CA LEU A 337 6.25 8.05 1.16
C LEU A 337 5.75 8.21 2.59
N TYR A 338 4.49 8.60 2.80
CA TYR A 338 3.93 8.67 4.16
C TYR A 338 3.96 7.29 4.85
N TRP A 339 3.57 6.23 4.14
CA TRP A 339 3.68 4.86 4.65
C TRP A 339 5.14 4.47 4.90
N ASN A 340 6.04 4.72 3.94
CA ASN A 340 7.45 4.39 4.08
C ASN A 340 8.08 5.03 5.33
N ILE A 341 7.82 6.32 5.55
CA ILE A 341 8.32 7.07 6.70
C ILE A 341 7.75 6.51 8.00
N LEU A 342 6.42 6.41 8.11
CA LEU A 342 5.76 5.96 9.34
C LEU A 342 6.12 4.52 9.70
N LEU A 343 6.13 3.61 8.71
CA LEU A 343 6.51 2.21 8.92
C LEU A 343 8.01 2.08 9.22
N GLY A 344 8.86 2.90 8.60
CA GLY A 344 10.30 2.91 8.89
C GLY A 344 10.58 3.22 10.36
N ILE A 345 9.88 4.21 10.93
CA ILE A 345 9.96 4.56 12.36
C ILE A 345 9.45 3.39 13.23
N VAL A 346 8.31 2.79 12.90
CA VAL A 346 7.76 1.65 13.66
C VAL A 346 8.70 0.44 13.64
N ILE A 347 9.30 0.15 12.49
CA ILE A 347 10.20 -1.00 12.31
C ILE A 347 11.46 -0.84 13.18
N ARG A 348 12.10 0.34 13.14
CA ARG A 348 13.29 0.64 13.96
C ARG A 348 12.97 0.74 15.44
N GLY A 349 11.81 1.30 15.79
CA GLY A 349 11.36 1.44 17.16
C GLY A 349 12.40 2.16 18.05
N PRO A 350 12.96 1.50 19.08
CA PRO A 350 13.94 2.12 19.97
C PRO A 350 15.24 2.56 19.28
N GLU A 351 15.57 1.94 18.14
CA GLU A 351 16.78 2.24 17.34
C GLU A 351 16.65 3.51 16.49
N SER A 352 15.46 4.12 16.44
CA SER A 352 15.25 5.38 15.73
C SER A 352 16.02 6.51 16.41
N SER A 353 16.75 7.30 15.63
CA SER A 353 17.45 8.49 16.11
C SER A 353 16.46 9.55 16.60
N ASP A 354 16.88 10.35 17.59
CA ASP A 354 16.05 11.40 18.17
C ASP A 354 15.67 12.51 17.16
N ASP A 355 16.47 12.68 16.11
CA ASP A 355 16.32 13.66 15.02
C ASP A 355 15.82 13.04 13.70
N LEU A 356 15.57 11.72 13.66
CA LEU A 356 15.08 11.00 12.50
C LEU A 356 16.00 11.14 11.26
N ASN A 357 17.33 11.15 11.46
CA ASN A 357 18.32 11.35 10.40
C ASN A 357 18.21 10.31 9.25
N GLU A 358 17.89 9.09 9.62
CA GLU A 358 17.60 7.89 8.83
C GLU A 358 16.43 7.95 7.84
N ILE A 359 15.50 8.91 7.98
CA ILE A 359 14.38 9.11 7.03
C ILE A 359 14.51 10.41 6.24
N GLN A 360 15.59 11.18 6.44
CA GLN A 360 15.82 12.43 5.70
C GLN A 360 15.76 12.25 4.18
N PRO A 361 16.31 11.16 3.58
CA PRO A 361 16.16 10.92 2.14
C PRO A 361 14.69 10.80 1.70
N ALA A 362 13.85 10.14 2.52
CA ALA A 362 12.42 10.01 2.22
C ALA A 362 11.67 11.35 2.40
N LEU A 363 12.08 12.18 3.37
CA LEU A 363 11.53 13.52 3.57
C LEU A 363 11.87 14.48 2.42
N GLN A 364 13.11 14.41 1.91
CA GLN A 364 13.51 15.18 0.74
C GLN A 364 12.66 14.78 -0.48
N LYS A 365 12.52 13.48 -0.74
CA LYS A 365 11.71 12.98 -1.85
C LYS A 365 10.21 13.32 -1.70
N LEU A 366 9.72 13.40 -0.47
CA LEU A 366 8.36 13.86 -0.19
C LEU A 366 8.19 15.35 -0.53
N SER A 367 9.19 16.17 -0.24
CA SER A 367 9.21 17.58 -0.65
C SER A 367 9.17 17.72 -2.17
N GLU A 368 9.99 16.94 -2.90
CA GLU A 368 9.98 16.92 -4.37
C GLU A 368 8.61 16.50 -4.93
N ALA A 369 7.98 15.46 -4.37
CA ALA A 369 6.65 15.02 -4.76
C ALA A 369 5.57 16.11 -4.51
N ASP A 370 5.65 16.81 -3.38
CA ASP A 370 4.78 17.96 -3.06
C ASP A 370 5.01 19.14 -4.02
N GLU A 371 6.25 19.35 -4.49
CA GLU A 371 6.57 20.35 -5.50
C GLU A 371 6.02 19.98 -6.88
N PHE A 372 6.13 18.73 -7.32
CA PHE A 372 5.42 18.27 -8.53
C PHE A 372 3.93 18.58 -8.41
N LYS A 373 3.30 18.23 -7.27
CA LYS A 373 1.88 18.49 -7.02
C LYS A 373 1.51 19.96 -7.10
N THR A 374 2.25 20.82 -6.42
CA THR A 374 1.91 22.24 -6.27
C THR A 374 2.39 23.12 -7.42
N LYS A 375 3.56 22.85 -8.01
CA LYS A 375 4.19 23.66 -9.05
C LYS A 375 3.82 23.19 -10.45
N VAL A 376 3.80 21.87 -10.67
CA VAL A 376 3.52 21.27 -11.98
C VAL A 376 2.02 21.06 -12.15
N PHE A 377 1.39 20.28 -11.27
CA PHE A 377 -0.04 19.97 -11.39
C PHE A 377 -0.97 21.08 -10.89
N ARG A 378 -0.45 22.06 -10.13
CA ARG A 378 -1.25 23.13 -9.48
C ARG A 378 -2.39 22.57 -8.62
N LEU A 379 -2.18 21.38 -8.07
CA LEU A 379 -3.12 20.74 -7.17
C LEU A 379 -2.83 21.16 -5.74
N PRO A 380 -3.86 21.36 -4.91
CA PRO A 380 -3.65 21.59 -3.50
C PRO A 380 -3.04 20.35 -2.86
N ILE A 381 -2.16 20.61 -1.91
CA ILE A 381 -1.75 19.61 -0.95
C ILE A 381 -2.96 19.28 -0.06
N LEU A 382 -3.42 18.04 -0.15
CA LEU A 382 -4.57 17.56 0.61
C LEU A 382 -4.15 17.16 2.03
N ARG A 383 -4.95 17.54 3.01
CA ARG A 383 -4.81 17.18 4.43
C ARG A 383 -5.41 15.80 4.67
N THR A 384 -4.85 14.80 4.02
CA THR A 384 -5.26 13.41 4.24
C THR A 384 -4.85 12.94 5.64
N GLN A 385 -5.56 11.95 6.16
CA GLN A 385 -5.31 11.38 7.48
C GLN A 385 -3.84 10.96 7.65
N LEU A 386 -3.31 10.22 6.67
CA LEU A 386 -1.95 9.69 6.72
C LEU A 386 -0.89 10.79 6.63
N ARG A 387 -1.12 11.82 5.79
CA ARG A 387 -0.25 12.99 5.70
C ARG A 387 -0.16 13.70 7.05
N GLN A 388 -1.30 14.03 7.65
CA GLN A 388 -1.33 14.77 8.91
C GLN A 388 -0.65 13.97 10.04
N ALA A 389 -0.85 12.65 10.06
CA ALA A 389 -0.14 11.76 10.98
C ALA A 389 1.38 11.83 10.76
N GLN A 390 1.85 11.70 9.52
CA GLN A 390 3.26 11.79 9.17
C GLN A 390 3.87 13.15 9.55
N GLU A 391 3.24 14.26 9.19
CA GLU A 391 3.71 15.62 9.52
C GLU A 391 3.82 15.82 11.04
N VAL A 392 2.83 15.34 11.80
CA VAL A 392 2.78 15.49 13.25
C VAL A 392 3.82 14.61 13.95
N VAL A 393 4.02 13.38 13.49
CA VAL A 393 5.10 12.50 13.99
C VAL A 393 6.45 13.18 13.78
N VAL A 394 6.79 13.54 12.53
CA VAL A 394 8.10 14.09 12.20
C VAL A 394 8.36 15.41 12.93
N LYS A 395 7.38 16.33 12.95
CA LYS A 395 7.56 17.64 13.58
C LYS A 395 7.73 17.58 15.09
N LYS A 396 7.13 16.59 15.77
CA LYS A 396 7.09 16.52 17.24
C LYS A 396 7.96 15.41 17.82
N PHE A 397 8.63 14.60 16.99
CA PHE A 397 9.35 13.40 17.43
C PHE A 397 10.37 13.68 18.54
N THR A 398 11.30 14.60 18.29
CA THR A 398 12.36 14.96 19.26
C THR A 398 11.78 15.47 20.58
N GLY A 399 10.78 16.36 20.52
CA GLY A 399 10.12 16.89 21.72
C GLY A 399 9.31 15.83 22.47
N ALA A 400 8.72 14.88 21.75
CA ALA A 400 7.99 13.76 22.33
C ALA A 400 8.92 12.81 23.09
N ILE A 401 10.08 12.48 22.52
CA ILE A 401 11.11 11.66 23.17
C ILE A 401 11.60 12.34 24.44
N ALA A 402 12.05 13.59 24.35
CA ALA A 402 12.56 14.34 25.50
C ALA A 402 11.56 14.38 26.67
N GLU A 403 10.26 14.36 26.37
CA GLU A 403 9.20 14.39 27.37
C GLU A 403 8.85 13.02 27.97
N TRP A 404 8.89 11.95 27.18
CA TRP A 404 8.24 10.67 27.53
C TRP A 404 9.13 9.44 27.51
N ASP A 405 10.38 9.53 27.07
CA ASP A 405 11.27 8.37 26.90
C ASP A 405 11.36 7.52 28.18
N ASN A 406 11.54 8.16 29.34
CA ASN A 406 11.53 7.50 30.66
C ASN A 406 10.23 6.75 30.98
N ALA A 407 9.07 7.22 30.53
CA ALA A 407 7.82 6.51 30.72
C ALA A 407 7.69 5.32 29.76
N ILE A 408 8.18 5.46 28.52
CA ILE A 408 8.21 4.37 27.54
C ILE A 408 9.16 3.26 27.99
N LEU A 409 10.33 3.59 28.54
CA LEU A 409 11.24 2.60 29.15
C LEU A 409 10.54 1.82 30.28
N ARG A 410 9.84 2.50 31.18
CA ARG A 410 9.05 1.84 32.25
C ARG A 410 7.86 1.04 31.73
N LEU A 411 7.27 1.45 30.61
CA LEU A 411 6.23 0.67 29.93
C LEU A 411 6.80 -0.65 29.39
N ASN A 412 8.07 -0.66 28.97
CA ASN A 412 8.76 -1.85 28.45
C ASN A 412 9.30 -2.79 29.56
N ASP A 413 9.65 -2.27 30.74
CA ASP A 413 10.40 -2.99 31.80
C ASP A 413 9.64 -4.12 32.56
N SER A 414 8.41 -4.44 32.17
CA SER A 414 7.56 -5.42 32.88
C SER A 414 7.73 -6.87 32.44
N SER A 415 8.59 -7.15 31.46
CA SER A 415 8.92 -8.53 31.13
C SER A 415 9.91 -9.07 32.18
N PRO A 416 9.59 -10.16 32.91
CA PRO A 416 10.53 -10.73 33.87
C PRO A 416 11.85 -11.06 33.17
N ARG A 417 12.94 -10.40 33.56
CA ARG A 417 14.28 -10.73 33.07
C ARG A 417 14.60 -12.16 33.50
N THR A 418 14.49 -13.10 32.58
CA THR A 418 15.07 -14.43 32.76
C THR A 418 16.59 -14.24 32.81
N HIS A 419 17.15 -14.38 34.02
CA HIS A 419 18.58 -14.57 34.21
C HIS A 419 19.02 -15.75 33.34
N GLY A 420 19.79 -15.52 32.28
CA GLY A 420 20.41 -16.63 31.54
C GLY A 420 20.80 -16.44 30.08
N SER A 421 20.48 -15.34 29.39
CA SER A 421 21.00 -15.13 28.02
C SER A 421 21.78 -13.83 27.88
N HIS A 422 23.10 -13.93 28.07
CA HIS A 422 24.05 -12.97 27.52
C HIS A 422 24.04 -13.11 25.99
N GLY A 423 23.06 -12.50 25.33
CA GLY A 423 22.98 -12.41 23.89
C GLY A 423 22.89 -10.95 23.48
N HIS A 424 23.98 -10.42 22.93
CA HIS A 424 24.01 -9.11 22.26
C HIS A 424 22.79 -8.90 21.33
N PRO A 425 22.36 -7.64 21.08
CA PRO A 425 21.30 -7.36 20.10
C PRO A 425 21.72 -7.89 18.73
N PRO A 426 20.95 -8.78 18.07
CA PRO A 426 21.15 -9.04 16.67
C PRO A 426 20.68 -7.80 15.91
N HIS A 427 21.63 -7.30 15.14
CA HIS A 427 21.56 -6.16 14.25
C HIS A 427 20.62 -6.48 13.08
N VAL A 428 19.46 -5.81 12.98
CA VAL A 428 18.73 -5.74 11.71
C VAL A 428 19.31 -4.53 10.97
N SER A 429 20.40 -4.75 10.22
CA SER A 429 20.90 -3.68 9.34
C SER A 429 19.90 -3.52 8.20
N PRO A 430 19.42 -2.32 7.92
CA PRO A 430 18.70 -2.03 6.68
C PRO A 430 19.60 -2.09 5.44
N ASP A 431 20.92 -2.12 5.61
CA ASP A 431 21.91 -1.80 4.56
C ASP A 431 22.76 -2.97 4.05
N SER A 432 22.38 -4.24 4.25
CA SER A 432 23.09 -5.34 3.58
C SER A 432 22.60 -5.56 2.14
N ASP A 433 22.59 -4.50 1.35
CA ASP A 433 22.57 -4.57 -0.12
C ASP A 433 24.04 -4.57 -0.59
N SER A 434 24.67 -5.74 -0.55
CA SER A 434 25.85 -5.98 -1.37
C SER A 434 25.52 -7.02 -2.42
N ALA A 435 25.38 -6.53 -3.64
CA ALA A 435 25.25 -7.34 -4.83
C ALA A 435 26.50 -8.21 -5.00
N THR A 436 26.39 -9.51 -4.71
CA THR A 436 27.09 -10.55 -5.48
C THR A 436 26.25 -11.82 -5.47
N ALA A 437 25.73 -12.16 -6.65
CA ALA A 437 25.25 -13.50 -6.91
C ALA A 437 26.46 -14.44 -6.92
N GLN A 438 26.55 -15.36 -5.95
CA GLN A 438 26.94 -16.76 -6.13
C GLN A 438 27.08 -17.45 -4.76
N ASN A 439 26.28 -18.51 -4.59
CA ASN A 439 26.38 -19.59 -3.59
C ASN A 439 26.32 -19.19 -2.11
N ASP A 440 25.11 -19.09 -1.56
CA ASP A 440 24.87 -18.94 -0.12
C ASP A 440 24.83 -20.32 0.59
N PRO A 441 25.72 -20.63 1.57
CA PRO A 441 25.70 -21.86 2.36
C PRO A 441 24.63 -21.88 3.47
N ASN A 442 23.75 -20.87 3.56
CA ASN A 442 22.75 -20.74 4.63
C ASN A 442 21.54 -21.70 4.52
N GLU A 443 21.40 -22.46 3.44
CA GLU A 443 20.27 -23.38 3.26
C GLU A 443 20.34 -24.61 4.19
N GLU A 444 21.54 -25.04 4.59
CA GLU A 444 21.73 -26.23 5.43
C GLU A 444 21.54 -25.95 6.92
N THR A 445 21.89 -24.74 7.37
CA THR A 445 21.67 -24.26 8.75
C THR A 445 20.19 -23.91 9.00
N LEU A 446 19.49 -23.40 7.98
CA LEU A 446 18.06 -23.10 8.02
C LEU A 446 17.21 -24.37 8.05
N ASN A 447 17.59 -25.43 7.32
CA ASN A 447 16.88 -26.70 7.36
C ASN A 447 17.04 -27.44 8.71
N ARG A 448 18.21 -27.34 9.36
CA ARG A 448 18.48 -27.95 10.66
C ARG A 448 17.68 -27.30 11.80
N PHE A 449 17.47 -25.98 11.75
CA PHE A 449 16.61 -25.25 12.71
C PHE A 449 15.10 -25.47 12.48
N LEU A 450 14.70 -25.82 11.25
CA LEU A 450 13.32 -26.15 10.90
C LEU A 450 12.90 -27.57 11.32
N GLU A 451 13.86 -28.47 11.55
CA GLU A 451 13.62 -29.82 12.07
C GLU A 451 13.44 -29.84 13.61
N ASP A 452 14.01 -28.88 14.34
CA ASP A 452 13.88 -28.76 15.80
C ASP A 452 12.54 -28.13 16.26
N LEU A 453 11.75 -27.57 15.35
CA LEU A 453 10.40 -27.07 15.64
C LEU A 453 9.34 -28.16 15.38
N HIS A 454 9.45 -29.26 16.14
CA HIS A 454 8.32 -30.17 16.33
C HIS A 454 7.29 -29.50 17.25
N LEU A 455 6.08 -29.29 16.74
CA LEU A 455 4.90 -29.07 17.58
C LEU A 455 4.55 -30.43 18.19
N ASP A 456 5.08 -30.72 19.38
CA ASP A 456 4.59 -31.84 20.18
C ASP A 456 3.14 -31.56 20.60
N ASP A 457 2.24 -32.42 20.14
CA ASP A 457 0.90 -32.56 20.69
C ASP A 457 1.02 -33.11 22.11
N GLY A 458 0.82 -32.25 23.11
CA GLY A 458 0.44 -32.66 24.46
C GLY A 458 1.37 -32.22 25.59
N GLY A 459 0.92 -31.20 26.31
CA GLY A 459 1.14 -31.07 27.75
C GLY A 459 2.43 -30.39 28.20
N CYS A 460 2.37 -29.11 28.53
CA CYS A 460 2.65 -28.59 29.88
C CYS A 460 2.49 -27.08 29.91
N ALA A 461 1.85 -26.58 30.96
CA ALA A 461 1.70 -25.15 31.24
C ALA A 461 3.07 -24.48 31.44
N ALA A 462 3.56 -23.78 30.42
CA ALA A 462 4.66 -22.84 30.55
C ALA A 462 4.09 -21.41 30.50
N LYS A 463 4.26 -20.67 31.60
CA LYS A 463 3.96 -19.24 31.67
C LYS A 463 4.81 -18.50 30.63
N MET A 464 4.20 -18.11 29.51
CA MET A 464 4.87 -17.27 28.50
C MET A 464 4.96 -15.84 29.01
N THR A 465 6.18 -15.41 29.29
CA THR A 465 6.54 -14.00 29.50
C THR A 465 6.49 -13.25 28.17
N SER A 466 5.77 -12.14 28.14
CA SER A 466 5.60 -11.22 27.00
C SER A 466 6.85 -10.37 26.77
N ALA A 467 7.98 -11.01 26.43
CA ALA A 467 9.06 -10.37 25.69
C ALA A 467 9.03 -11.02 24.31
N HIS A 468 8.61 -10.28 23.29
CA HIS A 468 8.65 -10.81 21.93
C HIS A 468 10.11 -11.11 21.56
N PRO A 469 10.44 -12.35 21.14
CA PRO A 469 11.81 -12.67 20.72
C PRO A 469 12.20 -11.75 19.57
N LYS A 470 13.47 -11.29 19.59
CA LYS A 470 14.08 -10.46 18.54
C LYS A 470 13.70 -11.00 17.15
N VAL A 471 13.10 -10.14 16.33
CA VAL A 471 12.58 -10.51 15.00
C VAL A 471 13.76 -10.87 14.10
N ASN A 472 13.92 -12.16 13.82
CA ASN A 472 14.83 -12.63 12.77
C ASN A 472 14.09 -12.57 11.43
N ALA A 473 14.69 -11.97 10.40
CA ALA A 473 14.16 -11.91 9.04
C ALA A 473 13.72 -13.30 8.51
N ASN A 474 14.39 -14.37 8.94
CA ASN A 474 14.07 -15.75 8.57
C ASN A 474 12.69 -16.20 9.08
N ARG A 475 12.22 -15.70 10.23
CA ARG A 475 10.87 -16.01 10.75
C ARG A 475 9.78 -15.33 9.92
N VAL A 476 10.04 -14.12 9.42
CA VAL A 476 9.08 -13.38 8.60
C VAL A 476 8.85 -14.08 7.25
N VAL A 477 9.86 -14.73 6.68
CA VAL A 477 9.75 -15.53 5.44
C VAL A 477 8.77 -16.71 5.61
N LEU A 478 8.65 -17.30 6.80
CA LEU A 478 7.75 -18.43 7.06
C LEU A 478 6.25 -18.09 6.94
N TYR A 479 5.92 -16.79 6.98
CA TYR A 479 4.56 -16.29 6.85
C TYR A 479 4.24 -15.78 5.45
N GLN A 480 5.10 -16.00 4.45
CA GLN A 480 4.87 -15.51 3.09
C GLN A 480 4.59 -16.65 2.11
N CYS A 481 3.66 -16.41 1.19
CA CYS A 481 3.44 -17.30 0.06
C CYS A 481 4.71 -17.36 -0.81
N SER A 482 5.25 -18.55 -1.04
CA SER A 482 6.50 -18.72 -1.80
C SER A 482 6.41 -18.35 -3.29
N TRP A 483 5.20 -18.03 -3.79
CA TRP A 483 5.01 -17.56 -5.16
C TRP A 483 4.76 -16.06 -5.26
N CYS A 484 3.72 -15.57 -4.58
CA CYS A 484 3.31 -14.16 -4.65
C CYS A 484 3.85 -13.30 -3.51
N GLU A 485 4.59 -13.87 -2.56
CA GLU A 485 5.13 -13.19 -1.37
C GLU A 485 4.05 -12.57 -0.47
N ASN A 486 2.77 -12.90 -0.68
CA ASN A 486 1.67 -12.41 0.16
C ASN A 486 1.82 -12.96 1.59
N PRO A 487 1.95 -12.11 2.61
CA PRO A 487 1.95 -12.55 4.00
C PRO A 487 0.58 -13.09 4.43
N SER A 488 0.55 -14.20 5.19
CA SER A 488 -0.65 -14.77 5.80
C SER A 488 -0.29 -15.80 6.88
N ALA A 489 -1.08 -15.86 7.95
CA ALA A 489 -1.01 -16.95 8.93
C ALA A 489 -1.60 -18.27 8.41
N VAL A 490 -2.47 -18.24 7.39
CA VAL A 490 -3.17 -19.42 6.86
C VAL A 490 -2.60 -19.81 5.50
N LEU A 491 -1.32 -20.18 5.48
CA LEU A 491 -0.69 -20.71 4.28
C LEU A 491 -0.73 -22.24 4.25
N ARG A 492 -1.08 -22.79 3.10
CA ARG A 492 -1.06 -24.23 2.84
C ARG A 492 0.37 -24.68 2.62
N LYS A 493 0.86 -25.62 3.43
CA LYS A 493 2.16 -26.27 3.20
C LYS A 493 2.11 -27.14 1.93
N CYS A 494 3.22 -27.22 1.21
CA CYS A 494 3.39 -28.19 0.14
C CYS A 494 3.27 -29.60 0.71
N LYS A 495 2.42 -30.45 0.13
CA LYS A 495 2.20 -31.82 0.63
C LYS A 495 3.43 -32.73 0.51
N GLY A 496 4.39 -32.39 -0.35
CA GLY A 496 5.65 -33.11 -0.47
C GLY A 496 6.62 -32.68 0.64
N CYS A 497 7.31 -31.57 0.42
CA CYS A 497 8.39 -31.16 1.33
C CYS A 497 7.95 -30.50 2.64
N ALA A 498 6.69 -30.06 2.79
CA ALA A 498 6.16 -29.23 3.89
C ALA A 498 6.87 -27.87 4.16
N LYS A 499 8.00 -27.59 3.49
CA LYS A 499 8.80 -26.36 3.63
C LYS A 499 8.16 -25.17 2.93
N THR A 500 7.74 -25.36 1.68
CA THR A 500 7.16 -24.31 0.84
C THR A 500 5.69 -24.09 1.19
N ARG A 501 5.23 -22.84 1.16
CA ARG A 501 3.90 -22.44 1.62
C ARG A 501 3.17 -21.59 0.59
N TYR A 502 1.86 -21.78 0.46
CA TYR A 502 1.04 -21.12 -0.57
C TYR A 502 -0.26 -20.57 -0.01
N CYS A 503 -0.66 -19.38 -0.46
CA CYS A 503 -1.95 -18.82 -0.05
C CYS A 503 -3.14 -19.58 -0.65
N ASP A 504 -2.97 -20.22 -1.81
CA ASP A 504 -3.97 -21.08 -2.45
C ASP A 504 -3.36 -22.02 -3.50
N ALA A 505 -4.19 -22.91 -4.04
CA ALA A 505 -3.80 -23.89 -5.05
C ALA A 505 -3.34 -23.26 -6.38
N SER A 506 -3.78 -22.03 -6.69
CA SER A 506 -3.34 -21.33 -7.91
C SER A 506 -1.87 -20.92 -7.78
N CYS A 507 -1.48 -20.32 -6.64
CA CYS A 507 -0.09 -20.00 -6.35
C CYS A 507 0.82 -21.23 -6.35
N GLN A 508 0.35 -22.36 -5.81
CA GLN A 508 1.09 -23.62 -5.86
C GLN A 508 1.32 -24.07 -7.31
N ARG A 509 0.28 -24.04 -8.15
CA ARG A 509 0.37 -24.44 -9.56
C ARG A 509 1.32 -23.55 -10.35
N LEU A 510 1.26 -22.23 -10.13
CA LEU A 510 2.12 -21.26 -10.80
C LEU A 510 3.59 -21.38 -10.36
N HIS A 511 3.86 -21.73 -9.10
CA HIS A 511 5.21 -21.96 -8.60
C HIS A 511 5.78 -23.33 -8.98
N TRP A 512 4.92 -24.31 -9.27
CA TRP A 512 5.30 -25.72 -9.37
C TRP A 512 6.46 -25.97 -10.35
N GLY A 513 6.51 -25.26 -11.47
CA GLY A 513 7.58 -25.40 -12.46
C GLY A 513 8.99 -25.14 -11.88
N LYS A 514 9.12 -24.21 -10.93
CA LYS A 514 10.38 -23.94 -10.22
C LYS A 514 10.53 -24.89 -9.03
N HIS A 515 9.52 -24.94 -8.17
CA HIS A 515 9.56 -25.68 -6.90
C HIS A 515 9.74 -27.20 -7.07
N LYS A 516 9.23 -27.80 -8.16
CA LYS A 516 9.28 -29.25 -8.36
C LYS A 516 10.71 -29.83 -8.27
N LYS A 517 11.73 -29.05 -8.63
CA LYS A 517 13.14 -29.47 -8.57
C LYS A 517 13.69 -29.54 -7.14
N GLU A 518 13.16 -28.70 -6.26
CA GLU A 518 13.59 -28.56 -4.86
C GLU A 518 12.69 -29.33 -3.90
N CYS A 519 11.51 -29.76 -4.36
CA CYS A 519 10.54 -30.54 -3.59
C CYS A 519 11.05 -31.98 -3.39
N LYS A 520 11.87 -32.16 -2.35
CA LYS A 520 12.21 -33.48 -1.81
C LYS A 520 11.03 -33.92 -0.94
N ALA A 521 10.29 -34.91 -1.43
CA ALA A 521 9.17 -35.53 -0.71
C ALA A 521 9.68 -36.43 0.41
#